data_AF-A0A9Q0TNQ4-F1
#
_entry.id   AF-A0A9Q0TNQ4-F1
#
_cell.length_a   1.000
_cell.length_b   1.000
_cell.length_c   1.000
_cell.angle_alpha   90.00
_cell.angle_beta   90.00
_cell.angle_gamma   90.00
#
_symmetry.space_group_name_H-M   'P 1'
#
loop_
_entity.id
_entity.type
_entity.pdbx_description
1 polymer ?
#
loop_
_entity_poly.entity_id
_entity_poly.type
_entity_poly.pdbx_seq_one_letter_code
_entity_poly.pdbx_strand_id
1 'polypeptide(L)'
;MGAQANPKQKRVLCMNKIDLVEKKKDLLKVVEEFKDLPGYDRHFMISGLKGSGVKHLNQYLMEQAVKRPWDEDPLSMSEEVMKNISLEVVRERLLDHVHQEIPYGIDHRLMDWKELRDGSLRIEQHFVTPKLSQRKILVGKKGSKIGRIGVEANEELRSIFKREVHLILQVRNK
;
A
#
# COMPACT_ATOMS: atom_id res chain seq x y z
N MET A 1 -4.03 12.85 8.81
CA MET A 1 -4.71 13.72 7.81
C MET A 1 -5.81 12.92 7.14
N GLY A 2 -7.02 13.48 6.93
CA GLY A 2 -8.05 12.87 6.06
C GLY A 2 -9.29 12.24 6.71
N ALA A 3 -9.49 12.35 8.03
CA ALA A 3 -10.60 11.67 8.72
C ALA A 3 -11.99 12.34 8.54
N GLN A 4 -12.06 13.57 8.03
CA GLN A 4 -13.32 14.28 7.83
C GLN A 4 -13.48 14.73 6.38
N ALA A 5 -14.62 14.39 5.78
CA ALA A 5 -14.97 14.80 4.42
C ALA A 5 -15.10 16.33 4.38
N ASN A 6 -14.20 17.00 3.65
CA ASN A 6 -14.32 18.42 3.40
C ASN A 6 -15.39 18.65 2.31
N PRO A 7 -16.53 19.28 2.62
CA PRO A 7 -17.62 19.47 1.66
C PRO A 7 -17.25 20.41 0.52
N LYS A 8 -16.19 21.22 0.66
CA LYS A 8 -15.69 22.13 -0.39
C LYS A 8 -14.59 21.50 -1.26
N GLN A 9 -14.16 20.28 -0.96
CA GLN A 9 -13.10 19.63 -1.70
C GLN A 9 -13.65 19.06 -3.00
N LYS A 10 -13.07 19.52 -4.12
CA LYS A 10 -13.29 18.97 -5.45
C LYS A 10 -13.01 17.47 -5.45
N ARG A 11 -13.91 16.68 -6.05
CA ARG A 11 -13.77 15.22 -6.12
C ARG A 11 -13.74 14.76 -7.56
N VAL A 12 -13.02 13.68 -7.79
CA VAL A 12 -12.84 13.06 -9.10
C VAL A 12 -13.25 11.59 -8.99
N LEU A 13 -14.09 11.12 -9.90
CA LEU A 13 -14.45 9.71 -9.96
C LEU A 13 -13.46 8.98 -10.88
N CYS A 14 -12.77 7.99 -10.33
CA CYS A 14 -11.85 7.14 -11.09
C CYS A 14 -12.41 5.72 -11.16
N MET A 15 -13.01 5.37 -12.31
CA MET A 15 -13.49 4.03 -12.61
C MET A 15 -12.32 3.17 -13.08
N ASN A 16 -11.80 2.33 -12.18
CA ASN A 16 -10.65 1.48 -12.44
C ASN A 16 -11.06 0.12 -13.05
N LYS A 17 -10.07 -0.64 -13.56
CA LYS A 17 -10.20 -2.00 -14.13
C LYS A 17 -10.94 -2.07 -15.49
N ILE A 18 -10.87 -1.01 -16.30
CA ILE A 18 -11.49 -1.03 -17.65
C ILE A 18 -10.89 -2.10 -18.58
N ASP A 19 -9.70 -2.62 -18.25
CA ASP A 19 -9.05 -3.72 -18.94
C ASP A 19 -9.78 -5.06 -18.80
N LEU A 20 -10.66 -5.21 -17.79
CA LEU A 20 -11.50 -6.40 -17.62
C LEU A 20 -12.80 -6.35 -18.43
N VAL A 21 -13.11 -5.20 -19.05
CA VAL A 21 -14.35 -5.03 -19.80
C VAL A 21 -14.13 -5.40 -21.27
N GLU A 22 -14.66 -6.55 -21.67
CA GLU A 22 -14.47 -7.09 -23.03
C GLU A 22 -15.07 -6.20 -24.12
N LYS A 23 -16.27 -5.68 -23.88
CA LYS A 23 -17.03 -4.89 -24.86
C LYS A 23 -16.96 -3.42 -24.47
N LYS A 24 -16.20 -2.63 -25.24
CA LYS A 24 -16.05 -1.17 -25.01
C LYS A 24 -17.39 -0.41 -24.90
N LYS A 25 -18.45 -0.89 -25.57
CA LYS A 25 -19.80 -0.30 -25.47
C LYS A 25 -20.40 -0.38 -24.06
N ASP A 26 -20.01 -1.37 -23.26
CA ASP A 26 -20.51 -1.52 -21.90
C ASP A 26 -19.83 -0.53 -20.94
N LEU A 27 -18.65 0.00 -21.28
CA LEU A 27 -18.04 1.12 -20.56
C LEU A 27 -18.91 2.39 -20.64
N LEU A 28 -19.59 2.63 -21.76
CA LEU A 28 -20.48 3.79 -21.90
C LEU A 28 -21.66 3.71 -20.94
N LYS A 29 -22.20 2.50 -20.72
CA LYS A 29 -23.30 2.29 -19.75
C LYS A 29 -22.85 2.58 -18.32
N VAL A 30 -21.63 2.17 -17.95
CA VAL A 30 -21.06 2.50 -16.65
C VAL A 30 -20.89 4.01 -16.51
N VAL A 31 -20.43 4.71 -17.55
CA VAL A 31 -20.34 6.18 -17.49
C VAL A 31 -21.72 6.80 -17.30
N GLU A 32 -22.75 6.31 -17.98
CA GLU A 32 -24.13 6.79 -17.84
C GLU A 32 -24.69 6.57 -16.43
N GLU A 33 -24.50 5.39 -15.85
CA GLU A 33 -24.97 5.06 -14.50
C GLU A 33 -24.35 5.97 -13.43
N PHE A 34 -23.09 6.37 -13.62
CA PHE A 34 -22.35 7.20 -12.67
C PHE A 34 -22.35 8.69 -13.04
N LYS A 35 -22.95 9.07 -14.17
CA LYS A 35 -22.94 10.46 -14.68
C LYS A 35 -23.64 11.42 -13.73
N ASP A 36 -24.73 10.97 -13.12
CA ASP A 36 -25.60 11.80 -12.29
C ASP A 36 -25.23 11.73 -10.81
N LEU A 37 -24.13 11.05 -10.46
CA LEU A 37 -23.65 11.03 -9.07
C LEU A 37 -23.22 12.43 -8.65
N PRO A 38 -23.92 13.04 -7.68
CA PRO A 38 -23.62 14.40 -7.28
C PRO A 38 -22.28 14.45 -6.54
N GLY A 39 -21.57 15.56 -6.70
CA GLY A 39 -20.35 15.87 -5.95
C GLY A 39 -19.05 15.38 -6.58
N TYR A 40 -19.07 14.98 -7.86
CA TYR A 40 -17.86 14.77 -8.67
C TYR A 40 -17.76 15.81 -9.78
N ASP A 41 -16.59 16.42 -9.92
CA ASP A 41 -16.35 17.46 -10.93
C ASP A 41 -15.94 16.83 -12.28
N ARG A 42 -15.35 15.63 -12.24
CA ARG A 42 -14.82 14.95 -13.42
C ARG A 42 -14.77 13.44 -13.23
N HIS A 43 -14.94 12.72 -14.35
CA HIS A 43 -14.91 11.26 -14.40
C HIS A 43 -13.74 10.78 -15.27
N PHE A 44 -13.04 9.74 -14.80
CA PHE A 44 -11.96 9.09 -15.53
C PHE A 44 -12.21 7.59 -15.56
N MET A 45 -11.95 7.00 -16.72
CA MET A 45 -11.88 5.56 -16.92
C MET A 45 -10.41 5.17 -17.01
N ILE A 46 -9.95 4.31 -16.11
CA ILE A 46 -8.55 3.92 -16.02
C ILE A 46 -8.37 2.42 -15.89
N SER A 47 -7.22 1.95 -16.33
CA SER A 47 -6.66 0.69 -15.89
C SER A 47 -5.37 1.01 -15.17
N GLY A 48 -5.36 0.93 -13.84
CA GLY A 48 -4.13 1.08 -13.06
C GLY A 48 -3.09 0.02 -13.42
N LEU A 49 -3.54 -1.19 -13.75
CA LEU A 49 -2.66 -2.31 -14.11
C LEU A 49 -2.03 -2.15 -15.50
N LYS A 50 -2.78 -1.69 -16.51
CA LYS A 50 -2.31 -1.53 -17.89
C LYS A 50 -1.87 -0.11 -18.24
N GLY A 51 -2.06 0.85 -17.33
CA GLY A 51 -1.76 2.27 -17.53
C GLY A 51 -2.76 3.05 -18.40
N SER A 52 -3.79 2.39 -18.94
CA SER A 52 -4.80 3.06 -19.77
C SER A 52 -5.51 4.17 -18.98
N GLY A 53 -5.67 5.35 -19.58
CA GLY A 53 -6.34 6.50 -18.96
C GLY A 53 -5.55 7.21 -17.83
N VAL A 54 -4.51 6.58 -17.27
CA VAL A 54 -3.72 7.13 -16.15
C VAL A 54 -3.02 8.43 -16.52
N LYS A 55 -2.51 8.55 -17.76
CA LYS A 55 -1.86 9.78 -18.23
C LYS A 55 -2.80 11.00 -18.20
N HIS A 56 -4.05 10.83 -18.62
CA HIS A 56 -5.04 11.91 -18.61
C HIS A 56 -5.45 12.29 -17.18
N LEU A 57 -5.59 11.29 -16.30
CA LEU A 57 -5.83 11.53 -14.88
C LEU A 57 -4.68 12.34 -14.26
N ASN A 58 -3.43 11.93 -14.50
CA ASN A 58 -2.25 12.64 -13.99
C ASN A 58 -2.21 14.08 -14.48
N GLN A 59 -2.42 14.30 -15.78
CA GLN A 59 -2.44 15.65 -16.33
C GLN A 59 -3.49 16.54 -15.65
N TYR A 60 -4.71 16.03 -15.49
CA TYR A 60 -5.77 16.78 -14.81
C TYR A 60 -5.43 17.10 -13.35
N LEU A 61 -4.87 16.13 -12.61
CA LEU A 61 -4.45 16.37 -11.23
C LEU A 61 -3.34 17.43 -11.15
N MET A 62 -2.40 17.43 -12.11
CA MET A 62 -1.38 18.49 -12.23
C MET A 62 -1.99 19.86 -12.52
N GLU A 63 -3.01 19.94 -13.38
CA GLU A 63 -3.73 21.19 -13.68
C GLU A 63 -4.50 21.73 -12.45
N GLN A 64 -4.97 20.86 -11.56
CA GLN A 64 -5.61 21.26 -10.30
C GLN A 64 -4.62 21.56 -9.16
N ALA A 65 -3.35 21.18 -9.31
CA ALA A 65 -2.35 21.38 -8.27
C ALA A 65 -1.99 22.87 -8.13
N VAL A 66 -1.95 23.35 -6.89
CA VAL A 66 -1.49 24.71 -6.59
C VAL A 66 0.02 24.76 -6.69
N LYS A 67 0.55 25.60 -7.59
CA LYS A 67 1.99 25.81 -7.71
C LYS A 67 2.53 26.46 -6.44
N ARG A 68 3.34 25.72 -5.68
CA ARG A 68 4.03 26.18 -4.48
C ARG A 68 5.37 25.46 -4.36
N PRO A 69 6.33 26.01 -3.59
CA PRO A 69 7.55 25.28 -3.24
C PRO A 69 7.20 23.94 -2.59
N TRP A 70 8.08 22.96 -2.74
CA TRP A 70 7.96 21.70 -2.02
C TRP A 70 8.08 21.96 -0.50
N ASP A 71 7.17 21.39 0.28
CA ASP A 71 7.26 21.45 1.75
C ASP A 71 8.41 20.57 2.27
N GLU A 72 8.72 19.48 1.55
CA GLU A 72 9.80 18.52 1.85
C GLU A 72 10.57 18.19 0.57
N ASP A 73 11.85 17.85 0.68
CA ASP A 73 12.65 17.42 -0.47
C ASP A 73 12.10 16.11 -1.04
N PRO A 74 11.57 16.09 -2.29
CA PRO A 74 10.97 14.90 -2.89
C PRO A 74 11.97 13.76 -3.13
N LEU A 75 13.28 14.04 -3.08
CA LEU A 75 14.34 13.04 -3.22
C LEU A 75 14.84 12.53 -1.88
N SER A 76 14.44 13.15 -0.77
CA SER A 76 14.85 12.73 0.56
C SER A 76 13.98 11.57 1.06
N MET A 77 14.61 10.44 1.40
CA MET A 77 13.94 9.38 2.15
C MET A 77 14.10 9.66 3.64
N SER A 78 13.12 10.36 4.22
CA SER A 78 13.08 10.55 5.67
C SER A 78 12.92 9.20 6.39
N GLU A 79 13.32 9.14 7.66
CA GLU A 79 13.17 7.93 8.47
C GLU A 79 11.70 7.47 8.55
N GLU A 80 10.75 8.40 8.60
CA GLU A 80 9.32 8.08 8.61
C GLU A 80 8.87 7.44 7.30
N VAL A 81 9.34 7.94 6.15
CA VAL A 81 9.08 7.33 4.84
C VAL A 81 9.67 5.91 4.79
N MET A 82 10.90 5.72 5.27
CA MET A 82 11.52 4.39 5.32
C MET A 82 10.75 3.41 6.21
N LYS A 83 10.26 3.88 7.38
CA LYS A 83 9.42 3.07 8.27
C LYS A 83 8.13 2.64 7.59
N ASN A 84 7.45 3.57 6.90
CA ASN A 84 6.23 3.27 6.16
C ASN A 84 6.48 2.27 5.02
N ILE A 85 7.54 2.47 4.23
CA ILE A 85 7.95 1.50 3.21
C ILE A 85 8.21 0.13 3.84
N SER A 86 8.89 0.06 4.99
CA SER A 86 9.16 -1.21 5.66
C SER A 86 7.90 -1.95 6.08
N LEU A 87 6.86 -1.23 6.50
CA LEU A 87 5.57 -1.81 6.85
C LEU A 87 4.85 -2.30 5.58
N GLU A 88 4.80 -1.49 4.53
CA GLU A 88 4.08 -1.85 3.30
C GLU A 88 4.74 -3.01 2.54
N VAL A 89 6.07 -3.08 2.48
CA VAL A 89 6.80 -4.22 1.87
C VAL A 89 6.45 -5.52 2.59
N VAL A 90 6.47 -5.52 3.93
CA VAL A 90 6.12 -6.71 4.71
C VAL A 90 4.64 -7.05 4.56
N ARG A 91 3.76 -6.05 4.43
CA ARG A 91 2.33 -6.23 4.19
C ARG A 91 2.03 -6.80 2.80
N GLU A 92 2.76 -6.39 1.77
CA GLU A 92 2.67 -6.96 0.43
C GLU A 92 3.03 -8.44 0.45
N ARG A 93 4.19 -8.81 1.01
CA ARG A 93 4.60 -10.22 1.13
C ARG A 93 3.62 -11.02 1.98
N LEU A 94 3.02 -10.41 3.01
CA LEU A 94 1.95 -11.06 3.76
C LEU A 94 0.74 -11.40 2.88
N LEU A 95 0.30 -10.46 2.03
CA LEU A 95 -0.85 -10.64 1.12
C LEU A 95 -0.58 -11.73 0.06
N ASP A 96 0.66 -11.83 -0.42
CA ASP A 96 1.05 -12.87 -1.39
C ASP A 96 0.95 -14.28 -0.79
N HIS A 97 1.37 -14.45 0.47
CA HIS A 97 1.48 -15.76 1.12
C HIS A 97 0.28 -16.16 1.97
N VAL A 98 -0.56 -15.21 2.35
CA VAL A 98 -1.71 -15.42 3.25
C VAL A 98 -2.99 -15.03 2.53
N HIS A 99 -3.75 -16.03 2.14
CA HIS A 99 -5.05 -15.85 1.50
C HIS A 99 -6.18 -15.69 2.52
N GLN A 100 -7.40 -15.44 2.00
CA GLN A 100 -8.64 -15.21 2.76
C GLN A 100 -8.64 -13.87 3.51
N GLU A 101 -9.63 -13.67 4.38
CA GLU A 101 -9.84 -12.46 5.19
C GLU A 101 -8.78 -12.25 6.30
N ILE A 102 -7.77 -13.12 6.39
CA ILE A 102 -6.80 -13.13 7.49
C ILE A 102 -5.91 -11.88 7.49
N PRO A 103 -5.30 -11.44 6.36
CA PRO A 103 -4.45 -10.24 6.32
C PRO A 103 -5.16 -8.97 6.80
N TYR A 104 -6.46 -8.85 6.54
CA TYR A 104 -7.25 -7.67 6.91
C TYR A 104 -7.59 -7.60 8.40
N GLY A 105 -7.60 -8.75 9.08
CA GLY A 105 -7.89 -8.84 10.52
C GLY A 105 -6.66 -8.76 11.43
N ILE A 106 -5.47 -8.50 10.87
CA ILE A 106 -4.20 -8.46 11.60
C ILE A 106 -3.77 -7.00 11.78
N ASP A 107 -3.34 -6.69 12.99
CA ASP A 107 -2.72 -5.42 13.31
C ASP A 107 -1.21 -5.55 13.13
N HIS A 108 -0.64 -4.77 12.21
CA HIS A 108 0.77 -4.83 11.83
C HIS A 108 1.47 -3.56 12.30
N ARG A 109 2.48 -3.72 13.16
CA ARG A 109 3.14 -2.60 13.86
C ARG A 109 4.65 -2.70 13.78
N LEU A 110 5.29 -1.54 13.67
CA LEU A 110 6.72 -1.38 13.90
C LEU A 110 6.95 -1.26 15.41
N MET A 111 7.84 -2.08 15.94
CA MET A 111 8.14 -2.16 17.38
C MET A 111 9.51 -1.64 17.73
N ASP A 112 10.49 -1.85 16.86
CA ASP A 112 11.86 -1.36 17.04
C ASP A 112 12.45 -0.96 15.69
N TRP A 113 13.21 0.13 15.70
CA TRP A 113 13.92 0.67 14.56
C TRP A 113 15.27 1.19 15.04
N LYS A 114 16.35 0.51 14.64
CA LYS A 114 17.67 0.81 15.17
C LYS A 114 18.74 0.67 14.11
N GLU A 115 19.48 1.76 13.92
CA GLU A 115 20.73 1.74 13.17
C GLU A 115 21.84 1.13 14.05
N LEU A 116 22.52 0.12 13.52
CA LEU A 116 23.61 -0.58 14.20
C LEU A 116 24.95 0.11 13.91
N ARG A 117 25.97 -0.23 14.71
CA ARG A 117 27.30 0.41 14.62
C ARG A 117 28.01 0.16 13.29
N ASP A 118 27.64 -0.90 12.58
CA ASP A 118 28.16 -1.26 11.26
C ASP A 118 27.39 -0.57 10.11
N GLY A 119 26.43 0.29 10.42
CA GLY A 119 25.57 0.98 9.44
C GLY A 119 24.39 0.15 8.94
N SER A 120 24.23 -1.09 9.40
CA SER A 120 23.07 -1.91 9.08
C SER A 120 21.83 -1.46 9.86
N LEU A 121 20.64 -1.78 9.33
CA LEU A 121 19.38 -1.41 9.94
C LEU A 121 18.67 -2.63 10.53
N ARG A 122 18.41 -2.59 11.84
CA ARG A 122 17.55 -3.57 12.52
C ARG A 122 16.12 -3.05 12.56
N ILE A 123 15.18 -3.86 12.05
CA ILE A 123 13.75 -3.54 12.01
C ILE A 123 12.99 -4.69 12.69
N GLU A 124 12.21 -4.38 13.72
CA GLU A 124 11.32 -5.35 14.34
C GLU A 124 9.87 -4.96 14.12
N GLN A 125 9.11 -5.88 13.53
CA GLN A 125 7.70 -5.69 13.25
C GLN A 125 6.88 -6.85 13.83
N HIS A 126 5.73 -6.52 14.41
CA HIS A 126 4.83 -7.50 15.02
C HIS A 126 3.52 -7.56 14.26
N PHE A 127 3.05 -8.78 14.04
CA PHE A 127 1.68 -9.08 13.64
C PHE A 127 0.90 -9.49 14.87
N VAL A 128 -0.08 -8.67 15.26
CA VAL A 128 -0.96 -8.94 16.39
C VAL A 128 -2.30 -9.46 15.87
N THR A 129 -2.63 -10.69 16.24
CA THR A 129 -3.85 -11.37 15.81
C THR A 129 -4.79 -11.64 16.98
N PRO A 130 -6.11 -11.41 16.83
CA PRO A 130 -7.09 -11.74 17.86
C PRO A 130 -7.33 -13.24 18.00
N LYS A 131 -7.09 -14.06 16.97
CA LYS A 131 -7.38 -15.51 16.97
C LYS A 131 -6.10 -16.35 16.92
N LEU A 132 -6.07 -17.43 17.70
CA LEU A 132 -4.99 -18.43 17.66
C LEU A 132 -4.93 -19.18 16.32
N SER A 133 -6.06 -19.41 15.67
CA SER A 133 -6.12 -20.04 14.34
C SER A 133 -5.38 -19.20 13.28
N GLN A 134 -5.62 -17.89 13.27
CA GLN A 134 -4.92 -16.94 12.39
C GLN A 134 -3.41 -16.95 12.65
N ARG A 135 -2.98 -16.98 13.93
CA ARG A 135 -1.56 -17.13 14.28
C ARG A 135 -0.93 -18.37 13.66
N LYS A 136 -1.60 -19.53 13.76
CA LYS A 136 -1.08 -20.79 13.19
C LYS A 136 -0.93 -20.69 11.67
N ILE A 137 -1.86 -20.03 10.99
CA ILE A 137 -1.82 -19.82 9.54
C ILE A 137 -0.67 -18.89 9.15
N LEU A 138 -0.48 -17.78 9.87
CA LEU A 138 0.61 -16.83 9.65
C LEU A 138 1.99 -17.44 9.84
N VAL A 139 2.17 -18.16 10.95
CA VAL A 139 3.46 -18.81 11.27
C VAL A 139 3.73 -19.95 10.28
N GLY A 140 2.70 -20.72 9.92
CA GLY A 140 2.83 -21.91 9.10
C GLY A 140 3.54 -23.07 9.83
N LYS A 141 3.67 -24.21 9.16
CA LYS A 141 4.30 -25.41 9.74
C LYS A 141 5.76 -25.10 10.08
N LYS A 142 6.14 -25.23 11.36
CA LYS A 142 7.51 -24.93 11.86
C LYS A 142 8.02 -23.52 11.50
N GLY A 143 7.13 -22.52 11.38
CA GLY A 143 7.56 -21.15 11.05
C GLY A 143 7.89 -20.92 9.57
N SER A 144 7.65 -21.91 8.70
CA SER A 144 8.00 -21.82 7.26
C SER A 144 7.39 -20.63 6.55
N LYS A 145 6.14 -20.26 6.87
CA LYS A 145 5.46 -19.17 6.16
C LYS A 145 5.98 -17.80 6.57
N ILE A 146 6.03 -17.53 7.88
CA ILE A 146 6.57 -16.26 8.38
C ILE A 146 8.06 -16.10 8.06
N GLY A 147 8.82 -17.20 8.07
CA GLY A 147 10.22 -17.20 7.66
C GLY A 147 10.39 -16.81 6.20
N ARG A 148 9.57 -17.36 5.29
CA ARG A 148 9.57 -17.00 3.87
C ARG A 148 9.22 -15.53 3.63
N ILE A 149 8.16 -15.03 4.27
CA ILE A 149 7.78 -13.60 4.23
C ILE A 149 8.95 -12.73 4.69
N GLY A 150 9.61 -13.11 5.78
CA GLY A 150 10.75 -12.38 6.33
C GLY A 150 11.96 -12.33 5.38
N VAL A 151 12.27 -13.44 4.69
CA VAL A 151 13.37 -13.49 3.72
C VAL A 151 13.07 -12.58 2.53
N GLU A 152 11.92 -12.76 1.88
CA GLU A 152 11.55 -11.98 0.69
C GLU A 152 11.44 -10.48 1.00
N ALA A 153 10.82 -10.11 2.13
CA ALA A 153 10.74 -8.71 2.54
C ALA A 153 12.12 -8.12 2.89
N ASN A 154 13.01 -8.89 3.52
CA ASN A 154 14.34 -8.40 3.87
C ASN A 154 15.19 -8.15 2.60
N GLU A 155 15.15 -9.06 1.62
CA GLU A 155 15.82 -8.89 0.33
C GLU A 155 15.36 -7.61 -0.40
N GLU A 156 14.04 -7.38 -0.43
CA GLU A 156 13.47 -6.18 -1.02
C GLU A 156 13.87 -4.89 -0.27
N LEU A 157 13.83 -4.91 1.06
CA LEU A 157 14.24 -3.74 1.87
C LEU A 157 15.72 -3.41 1.71
N ARG A 158 16.60 -4.42 1.59
CA ARG A 158 18.02 -4.21 1.25
C ARG A 158 18.16 -3.52 -0.11
N SER A 159 17.37 -3.96 -1.09
CA SER A 159 17.38 -3.36 -2.42
C SER A 159 16.89 -1.91 -2.42
N ILE A 160 15.84 -1.60 -1.65
CA ILE A 160 15.28 -0.25 -1.57
C ILE A 160 16.20 0.69 -0.78
N PHE A 161 16.67 0.26 0.40
CA PHE A 161 17.47 1.11 1.28
C PHE A 161 18.97 1.12 0.95
N LYS A 162 19.42 0.29 0.00
CA LYS A 162 20.82 0.18 -0.44
C LYS A 162 21.81 -0.05 0.72
N ARG A 163 21.36 -0.77 1.76
CA ARG A 163 22.17 -1.17 2.92
C ARG A 163 21.67 -2.48 3.52
N GLU A 164 22.49 -3.08 4.37
CA GLU A 164 22.10 -4.31 5.09
C GLU A 164 20.91 -4.06 6.02
N VAL A 165 19.96 -5.01 5.99
CA VAL A 165 18.75 -4.99 6.82
C VAL A 165 18.63 -6.29 7.60
N HIS A 166 18.27 -6.17 8.87
CA HIS A 166 17.96 -7.26 9.79
C HIS A 166 16.49 -7.15 10.18
N LEU A 167 15.61 -7.68 9.34
CA LEU A 167 14.17 -7.72 9.59
C LEU A 167 13.82 -8.88 10.53
N ILE A 168 13.11 -8.56 11.61
CA ILE A 168 12.61 -9.51 12.59
C ILE A 168 11.09 -9.41 12.63
N LEU A 169 10.43 -10.51 12.29
CA LEU A 169 8.97 -10.62 12.31
C LEU A 169 8.53 -11.50 13.48
N GLN A 170 7.62 -10.99 14.30
CA GLN A 170 6.99 -11.76 15.38
C GLN A 170 5.47 -11.80 15.21
N VAL A 171 4.87 -12.95 15.51
CA VAL A 171 3.41 -13.10 15.53
C VAL A 171 2.96 -13.25 16.98
N ARG A 172 2.19 -12.28 17.46
CA ARG A 172 1.66 -12.21 18.82
C ARG A 172 0.14 -12.34 18.81
N ASN A 173 -0.38 -12.81 19.93
CA ASN A 173 -1.81 -12.72 20.21
C ASN A 173 -2.07 -11.40 20.96
N LYS A 174 -3.26 -10.82 20.76
CA LYS A 174 -3.75 -9.73 21.62
C LYS A 174 -3.84 -10.19 23.08
#